data_AF-A0A6I9QJL3-F1
#
_entry.id   AF-A0A6I9QJL3-F1
#
_cell.length_a   1.000
_cell.length_b   1.000
_cell.length_c   1.000
_cell.angle_alpha   90.00
_cell.angle_beta   90.00
_cell.angle_gamma   90.00
#
_symmetry.space_group_name_H-M   'P 1'
#
loop_
_entity.id
_entity.type
_entity.pdbx_description
1 polymer ?
#
loop_
_entity_poly.entity_id
_entity_poly.type
_entity_poly.pdbx_seq_one_letter_code
_entity_poly.pdbx_strand_id
1 'polypeptide(L)'
;MEITTPIGSPLLSMLFLVLLVGTNCRGFEIEEATIDGIQQAFNEGSLTSRQLVEYYLDQIQALNPLLHAVIEVNPDAVRQADRADRERWRGCHLRGGLHGIPVLLKDNIATRDRLNNTAGSFALLGSVVPRDAGVVRRLRRAGAVILGKASLSEWAHVRTFRTPDGWSARGGQGRNPYVLSADPCGSSSGSAIAAAANMAAATLGTETDGSIICPAALNSVVGIKPTVGLTSRAGVIPVTPRQDTIG
;
A
#
# COMPACT_ATOMS: atom_id res chain seq x y z
N MET A 1 88.92 -5.11 -11.78
CA MET A 1 89.07 -6.36 -12.54
C MET A 1 88.11 -7.34 -11.89
N GLU A 2 87.25 -7.97 -12.69
CA GLU A 2 86.20 -8.95 -12.33
C GLU A 2 84.94 -8.36 -11.65
N ILE A 3 83.82 -8.15 -12.37
CA ILE A 3 82.81 -9.10 -12.92
C ILE A 3 81.96 -9.69 -11.78
N THR A 4 80.68 -9.34 -11.64
CA THR A 4 79.57 -10.13 -12.20
C THR A 4 78.23 -9.39 -11.97
N THR A 5 77.37 -9.40 -12.99
CA THR A 5 75.93 -9.07 -12.93
C THR A 5 75.15 -10.16 -12.19
N PRO A 6 73.88 -9.89 -11.81
CA PRO A 6 72.85 -10.72 -12.44
C PRO A 6 71.58 -9.97 -12.88
N ILE A 7 70.95 -10.63 -13.83
CA ILE A 7 69.72 -10.37 -14.57
C ILE A 7 68.50 -10.73 -13.69
N GLY A 8 67.38 -10.00 -13.82
CA GLY A 8 66.09 -10.34 -13.20
C GLY A 8 64.90 -9.72 -13.93
N SER A 9 64.07 -10.59 -14.49
CA SER A 9 62.95 -10.44 -15.46
C SER A 9 61.86 -9.38 -15.20
N PRO A 10 61.11 -8.96 -16.25
CA PRO A 10 59.91 -8.16 -16.09
C PRO A 10 58.72 -9.05 -15.69
N LEU A 11 58.07 -8.73 -14.58
CA LEU A 11 56.84 -9.39 -14.14
C LEU A 11 55.68 -8.97 -15.04
N LEU A 12 55.20 -9.96 -15.79
CA LEU A 12 54.03 -9.96 -16.65
C LEU A 12 52.78 -9.70 -15.80
N SER A 13 52.16 -8.54 -15.96
CA SER A 13 50.89 -8.20 -15.32
C SER A 13 49.76 -9.01 -15.99
N MET A 14 49.25 -10.01 -15.29
CA MET A 14 48.21 -10.91 -15.78
C MET A 14 46.84 -10.26 -15.58
N LEU A 15 46.25 -9.80 -16.68
CA LEU A 15 44.91 -9.21 -16.74
C LEU A 15 43.86 -10.30 -16.47
N PHE A 16 43.30 -10.34 -15.26
CA PHE A 16 42.12 -11.16 -14.98
C PHE A 16 40.87 -10.46 -15.52
N LEU A 17 40.41 -10.87 -16.70
CA LEU A 17 39.10 -10.51 -17.22
C LEU A 17 38.06 -11.39 -16.49
N VAL A 18 37.44 -10.86 -15.44
CA VAL A 18 36.25 -11.46 -14.85
C VAL A 18 35.09 -11.23 -15.82
N LEU A 19 34.74 -12.25 -16.59
CA LEU A 19 33.46 -12.34 -17.29
C LEU A 19 32.36 -12.45 -16.24
N LEU A 20 31.83 -11.30 -15.80
CA LEU A 20 30.51 -11.22 -15.19
C LEU A 20 29.50 -11.60 -16.28
N VAL A 21 29.20 -12.88 -16.41
CA VAL A 21 27.97 -13.34 -17.03
C VAL A 21 26.85 -12.88 -16.10
N GLY A 22 26.41 -11.64 -16.30
CA GLY A 22 25.16 -11.15 -15.73
C GLY A 22 24.04 -11.99 -16.29
N THR A 23 23.62 -13.03 -15.56
CA THR A 23 22.29 -13.60 -15.72
C THR A 23 21.31 -12.47 -15.43
N ASN A 24 20.88 -11.78 -16.48
CA ASN A 24 19.75 -10.87 -16.47
C ASN A 24 18.47 -11.71 -16.28
N CYS A 25 18.28 -12.26 -15.07
CA CYS A 25 16.94 -12.52 -14.57
C CYS A 25 16.36 -11.13 -14.33
N ARG A 26 15.71 -10.56 -15.34
CA ARG A 26 14.96 -9.31 -15.19
C ARG A 26 13.83 -9.61 -14.20
N GLY A 27 14.03 -9.26 -12.94
CA GLY A 27 12.96 -9.29 -11.94
C GLY A 27 11.81 -8.39 -12.40
N PHE A 28 10.59 -8.75 -12.05
CA PHE A 28 9.44 -7.89 -12.27
C PHE A 28 9.59 -6.60 -11.46
N GLU A 29 9.46 -5.44 -12.12
CA GLU A 29 9.51 -4.13 -11.47
C GLU A 29 8.14 -3.84 -10.84
N ILE A 30 8.10 -3.70 -9.51
CA ILE A 30 6.86 -3.50 -8.75
C ILE A 30 6.45 -2.01 -8.70
N GLU A 31 7.42 -1.10 -8.73
CA GLU A 31 7.17 0.34 -8.70
C GLU A 31 6.34 0.77 -9.92
N GLU A 32 5.25 1.52 -9.70
CA GLU A 32 4.29 1.94 -10.73
C GLU A 32 3.62 0.79 -11.52
N ALA A 33 3.76 -0.46 -11.09
CA ALA A 33 3.16 -1.60 -11.77
C ALA A 33 1.62 -1.58 -11.67
N THR A 34 0.95 -1.83 -12.79
CA THR A 34 -0.52 -1.96 -12.81
C THR A 34 -0.95 -3.29 -12.21
N ILE A 35 -2.19 -3.35 -11.69
CA ILE A 35 -2.78 -4.60 -11.18
C ILE A 35 -2.77 -5.70 -12.26
N ASP A 36 -3.03 -5.35 -13.51
CA ASP A 36 -3.00 -6.31 -14.63
C ASP A 36 -1.59 -6.85 -14.86
N GLY A 37 -0.57 -5.98 -14.82
CA GLY A 37 0.84 -6.38 -14.92
C GLY A 37 1.27 -7.29 -13.76
N ILE A 38 0.83 -6.97 -12.53
CA ILE A 38 1.07 -7.79 -11.34
C ILE A 38 0.40 -9.17 -11.49
N GLN A 39 -0.85 -9.24 -11.96
CA GLN A 39 -1.52 -10.52 -12.19
C GLN A 39 -0.83 -11.34 -13.27
N GLN A 40 -0.35 -10.70 -14.33
CA GLN A 40 0.45 -11.38 -15.36
C GLN A 40 1.73 -11.96 -14.75
N ALA A 41 2.47 -11.18 -13.96
CA ALA A 41 3.68 -11.65 -13.29
C ALA A 41 3.41 -12.82 -12.31
N PHE A 42 2.27 -12.78 -11.60
CA PHE A 42 1.83 -13.91 -10.79
C PHE A 42 1.56 -15.19 -11.61
N ASN A 43 1.01 -15.05 -12.81
CA ASN A 43 0.69 -16.19 -13.68
C ASN A 43 1.95 -16.76 -14.35
N GLU A 44 2.92 -15.91 -14.66
CA GLU A 44 4.23 -16.29 -15.22
C GLU A 44 5.18 -16.84 -14.16
N GLY A 45 4.86 -16.65 -12.87
CA GLY A 45 5.70 -17.08 -11.75
C GLY A 45 6.92 -16.18 -11.51
N SER A 46 6.98 -15.00 -12.14
CA SER A 46 8.04 -14.01 -11.95
C SER A 46 7.84 -13.14 -10.71
N LEU A 47 6.64 -13.20 -10.10
CA LEU A 47 6.28 -12.57 -8.84
C LEU A 47 5.32 -13.49 -8.06
N THR A 48 5.36 -13.43 -6.74
CA THR A 48 4.37 -14.06 -5.83
C THR A 48 3.64 -13.00 -5.01
N SER A 49 2.43 -13.32 -4.52
CA SER A 49 1.69 -12.43 -3.63
C SER A 49 2.48 -12.14 -2.37
N ARG A 50 3.18 -13.13 -1.82
CA ARG A 50 4.10 -12.96 -0.69
C ARG A 50 5.16 -11.91 -0.97
N GLN A 51 5.90 -12.04 -2.07
CA GLN A 51 6.95 -11.09 -2.45
C GLN A 51 6.40 -9.68 -2.65
N LEU A 52 5.22 -9.55 -3.27
CA LEU A 52 4.56 -8.26 -3.44
C LEU A 52 4.17 -7.62 -2.09
N VAL A 53 3.65 -8.41 -1.16
CA VAL A 53 3.30 -7.92 0.18
C VAL A 53 4.54 -7.54 0.97
N GLU A 54 5.60 -8.35 0.94
CA GLU A 54 6.87 -8.04 1.59
C GLU A 54 7.46 -6.73 1.04
N TYR A 55 7.46 -6.53 -0.29
CA TYR A 55 7.87 -5.27 -0.91
C TYR A 55 7.10 -4.06 -0.36
N TYR A 56 5.76 -4.12 -0.30
CA TYR A 56 4.99 -2.98 0.21
C TYR A 56 5.18 -2.76 1.72
N LEU A 57 5.40 -3.82 2.50
CA LEU A 57 5.75 -3.69 3.92
C LEU A 57 7.10 -2.98 4.11
N ASP A 58 8.09 -3.28 3.25
CA ASP A 58 9.39 -2.61 3.25
C ASP A 58 9.25 -1.13 2.87
N GLN A 59 8.43 -0.80 1.86
CA GLN A 59 8.12 0.59 1.48
C GLN A 59 7.45 1.34 2.64
N ILE A 60 6.47 0.71 3.32
CA ILE A 60 5.82 1.30 4.50
C ILE A 60 6.86 1.53 5.60
N GLN A 61 7.73 0.56 5.88
CA GLN A 61 8.75 0.72 6.91
C GLN A 61 9.71 1.88 6.60
N ALA A 62 10.10 2.04 5.33
CA ALA A 62 11.05 3.07 4.90
C ALA A 62 10.42 4.48 4.88
N LEU A 63 9.20 4.62 4.36
CA LEU A 63 8.61 5.92 4.03
C LEU A 63 7.61 6.43 5.07
N ASN A 64 6.90 5.54 5.75
CA ASN A 64 5.82 5.92 6.67
C ASN A 64 6.28 6.73 7.91
N PRO A 65 7.49 6.56 8.46
CA PRO A 65 7.99 7.43 9.53
C PRO A 65 8.04 8.91 9.13
N LEU A 66 8.12 9.21 7.83
CA LEU A 66 8.10 10.57 7.29
C LEU A 66 6.70 10.96 6.79
N LEU A 67 6.02 10.06 6.07
CA LEU A 67 4.80 10.36 5.35
C LEU A 67 3.51 10.20 6.17
N HIS A 68 3.53 9.38 7.23
CA HIS A 68 2.38 9.08 8.08
C HIS A 68 1.10 8.67 7.32
N ALA A 69 1.25 7.92 6.23
CA ALA A 69 0.16 7.47 5.37
C ALA A 69 -0.57 6.22 5.89
N VAL A 70 0.15 5.35 6.60
CA VAL A 70 -0.35 4.08 7.14
C VAL A 70 -0.43 4.19 8.66
N ILE A 71 -1.64 4.06 9.21
CA ILE A 71 -1.86 4.17 10.65
C ILE A 71 -1.70 2.82 11.36
N GLU A 72 -1.89 1.71 10.66
CA GLU A 72 -1.74 0.36 11.21
C GLU A 72 -1.50 -0.66 10.10
N VAL A 73 -0.48 -1.50 10.24
CA VAL A 73 -0.20 -2.62 9.33
C VAL A 73 -0.94 -3.87 9.81
N ASN A 74 -1.49 -4.66 8.89
CA ASN A 74 -2.11 -5.93 9.24
C ASN A 74 -1.03 -6.96 9.61
N PRO A 75 -0.98 -7.46 10.86
CA PRO A 75 0.02 -8.47 11.26
C PRO A 75 -0.16 -9.80 10.50
N ASP A 76 -1.30 -9.98 9.83
CA ASP A 76 -1.65 -11.18 9.10
C ASP A 76 -1.43 -11.06 7.59
N ALA A 77 -0.97 -9.91 7.06
CA ALA A 77 -0.87 -9.65 5.63
C ALA A 77 -0.03 -10.70 4.89
N VAL A 78 1.17 -11.01 5.40
CA VAL A 78 2.06 -12.03 4.81
C VAL A 78 1.40 -13.40 4.77
N ARG A 79 0.71 -13.80 5.86
CA ARG A 79 0.00 -15.08 5.92
C ARG A 79 -1.17 -15.13 4.93
N GLN A 80 -1.87 -14.01 4.72
CA GLN A 80 -2.93 -13.88 3.72
C GLN A 80 -2.35 -14.03 2.30
N ALA A 81 -1.18 -13.44 2.04
CA ALA A 81 -0.45 -13.55 0.78
C ALA A 81 -0.02 -15.00 0.50
N ASP A 82 0.61 -15.66 1.47
CA ASP A 82 1.00 -17.08 1.35
C ASP A 82 -0.19 -17.98 1.03
N ARG A 83 -1.36 -17.65 1.58
CA ARG A 83 -2.60 -18.38 1.28
C ARG A 83 -3.02 -18.14 -0.17
N ALA A 84 -2.96 -16.90 -0.65
CA ALA A 84 -3.30 -16.57 -2.04
C ALA A 84 -2.38 -17.33 -3.03
N ASP A 85 -1.08 -17.40 -2.74
CA ASP A 85 -0.10 -18.15 -3.54
C ASP A 85 -0.39 -19.66 -3.53
N ARG A 86 -0.68 -20.26 -2.37
CA ARG A 86 -1.08 -21.68 -2.29
C ARG A 86 -2.36 -21.98 -3.07
N GLU A 87 -3.35 -21.08 -3.01
CA GLU A 87 -4.60 -21.22 -3.76
C GLU A 87 -4.34 -21.12 -5.27
N ARG A 88 -3.43 -20.24 -5.71
CA ARG A 88 -3.00 -20.11 -7.10
C ARG A 88 -2.31 -21.39 -7.60
N TRP A 89 -1.33 -21.89 -6.85
CA TRP A 89 -0.56 -23.09 -7.20
C TRP A 89 -1.44 -24.36 -7.33
N ARG A 90 -2.49 -24.48 -6.51
CA ARG A 90 -3.44 -25.60 -6.56
C ARG A 90 -4.44 -25.52 -7.72
N GLY A 91 -4.34 -24.53 -8.62
CA GLY A 91 -5.32 -24.31 -9.68
C GLY A 91 -6.71 -23.93 -9.16
N CYS A 92 -6.84 -23.57 -7.88
CA CYS A 92 -8.12 -23.25 -7.24
C CYS A 92 -8.52 -21.77 -7.40
N HIS A 93 -7.97 -21.08 -8.42
CA HIS A 93 -8.12 -19.64 -8.60
C HIS A 93 -9.37 -19.30 -9.46
N LEU A 94 -10.54 -19.25 -8.82
CA LEU A 94 -11.73 -18.56 -9.36
C LEU A 94 -11.94 -17.19 -8.69
N ARG A 95 -10.86 -16.54 -8.26
CA ARG A 95 -10.93 -15.23 -7.61
C ARG A 95 -10.32 -14.24 -8.59
N GLY A 96 -11.13 -13.28 -9.07
CA GLY A 96 -10.86 -12.42 -10.22
C GLY A 96 -9.62 -11.52 -10.08
N GLY A 97 -9.55 -10.42 -10.82
CA GLY A 97 -8.32 -9.60 -10.97
C GLY A 97 -7.63 -9.07 -9.70
N LEU A 98 -8.20 -9.29 -8.50
CA LEU A 98 -7.62 -8.89 -7.21
C LEU A 98 -7.02 -10.05 -6.40
N HIS A 99 -7.00 -11.29 -6.91
CA HIS A 99 -6.47 -12.41 -6.13
C HIS A 99 -4.98 -12.21 -5.81
N GLY A 100 -4.64 -12.15 -4.52
CA GLY A 100 -3.29 -11.88 -4.03
C GLY A 100 -2.85 -10.41 -4.06
N ILE A 101 -3.71 -9.48 -4.51
CA ILE A 101 -3.37 -8.05 -4.57
C ILE A 101 -3.52 -7.42 -3.17
N PRO A 102 -2.49 -6.75 -2.63
CA PRO A 102 -2.58 -6.03 -1.37
C PRO A 102 -3.36 -4.72 -1.51
N VAL A 103 -4.36 -4.54 -0.66
CA VAL A 103 -5.21 -3.35 -0.62
C VAL A 103 -5.15 -2.70 0.76
N LEU A 104 -4.92 -1.39 0.80
CA LEU A 104 -4.94 -0.59 2.01
C LEU A 104 -6.33 0.04 2.21
N LEU A 105 -6.86 -0.01 3.43
CA LEU A 105 -8.21 0.48 3.73
C LEU A 105 -8.15 1.75 4.58
N LYS A 106 -8.84 2.83 4.21
CA LYS A 106 -9.00 3.98 5.12
C LYS A 106 -9.48 3.53 6.52
N ASP A 107 -8.97 4.17 7.58
CA ASP A 107 -9.21 3.77 8.98
C ASP A 107 -10.64 4.01 9.52
N ASN A 108 -11.58 4.40 8.66
CA ASN A 108 -13.01 4.37 8.94
C ASN A 108 -13.74 3.15 8.33
N ILE A 109 -13.06 2.28 7.58
CA ILE A 109 -13.62 1.07 6.95
C ILE A 109 -13.37 -0.17 7.82
N ALA A 110 -14.42 -0.77 8.40
CA ALA A 110 -14.25 -1.89 9.31
C ALA A 110 -13.78 -3.18 8.63
N THR A 111 -12.92 -3.93 9.34
CA THR A 111 -12.52 -5.31 9.03
C THR A 111 -12.39 -6.10 10.33
N ARG A 112 -12.68 -7.40 10.31
CA ARG A 112 -12.46 -8.33 11.43
C ARG A 112 -11.01 -8.85 11.50
N ASP A 113 -10.10 -8.30 10.70
CA ASP A 113 -8.66 -8.52 10.94
C ASP A 113 -8.27 -8.04 12.34
N ARG A 114 -7.07 -8.39 12.77
CA ARG A 114 -6.46 -7.88 14.00
C ARG A 114 -5.96 -6.43 13.80
N LEU A 115 -6.90 -5.55 13.45
CA LEU A 115 -6.71 -4.15 13.13
C LEU A 115 -7.76 -3.32 13.87
N ASN A 116 -7.43 -2.06 14.16
CA ASN A 116 -8.43 -1.12 14.66
C ASN A 116 -9.23 -0.48 13.51
N ASN A 117 -10.33 0.17 13.88
CA ASN A 117 -11.14 0.99 12.98
C ASN A 117 -11.55 2.27 13.70
N THR A 118 -10.65 3.25 13.71
CA THR A 118 -10.69 4.34 14.70
C THR A 118 -11.16 5.68 14.14
N ALA A 119 -11.31 5.81 12.82
CA ALA A 119 -11.44 7.10 12.16
C ALA A 119 -10.36 8.11 12.62
N GLY A 120 -9.16 7.62 12.93
CA GLY A 120 -8.03 8.41 13.43
C GLY A 120 -8.11 8.82 14.92
N SER A 121 -9.14 8.40 15.65
CA SER A 121 -9.40 8.87 17.01
C SER A 121 -9.08 7.84 18.10
N PHE A 122 -8.40 8.27 19.15
CA PHE A 122 -8.11 7.41 20.32
C PHE A 122 -9.37 6.91 21.04
N ALA A 123 -10.52 7.60 20.89
CA ALA A 123 -11.78 7.19 21.50
C ALA A 123 -12.29 5.82 21.01
N LEU A 124 -11.86 5.38 19.82
CA LEU A 124 -12.25 4.10 19.23
C LEU A 124 -11.12 3.06 19.26
N LEU A 125 -9.97 3.37 19.87
CA LEU A 125 -8.86 2.44 19.98
C LEU A 125 -9.28 1.21 20.81
N GLY A 126 -9.07 0.02 20.26
CA GLY A 126 -9.50 -1.24 20.89
C GLY A 126 -10.98 -1.57 20.72
N SER A 127 -11.76 -0.73 20.04
CA SER A 127 -13.17 -1.02 19.74
C SER A 127 -13.30 -2.25 18.84
N VAL A 128 -14.25 -3.13 19.16
CA VAL A 128 -14.50 -4.37 18.41
C VAL A 128 -15.60 -4.13 17.38
N VAL A 129 -15.25 -4.23 16.10
CA VAL A 129 -16.23 -4.16 15.01
C VAL A 129 -17.01 -5.48 14.91
N PRO A 130 -18.34 -5.45 14.70
CA PRO A 130 -19.15 -6.66 14.66
C PRO A 130 -18.95 -7.49 13.38
N ARG A 131 -18.47 -6.87 12.30
CA ARG A 131 -18.33 -7.48 10.97
C ARG A 131 -17.40 -6.67 10.06
N ASP A 132 -16.92 -7.33 9.01
CA ASP A 132 -16.31 -6.67 7.86
C ASP A 132 -17.30 -5.71 7.21
N ALA A 133 -16.79 -4.56 6.75
CA ALA A 133 -17.54 -3.67 5.89
C ALA A 133 -17.97 -4.38 4.59
N GLY A 134 -19.05 -3.91 3.97
CA GLY A 134 -19.59 -4.51 2.75
C GLY A 134 -18.56 -4.62 1.63
N VAL A 135 -17.74 -3.57 1.45
CA VAL A 135 -16.63 -3.52 0.49
C VAL A 135 -15.49 -4.50 0.83
N VAL A 136 -15.13 -4.63 2.11
CA VAL A 136 -14.07 -5.55 2.56
C VAL A 136 -14.46 -7.01 2.30
N ARG A 137 -15.74 -7.38 2.54
CA ARG A 137 -16.23 -8.71 2.18
C ARG A 137 -16.12 -9.01 0.69
N ARG A 138 -16.34 -8.00 -0.17
CA ARG A 138 -16.19 -8.15 -1.63
C ARG A 138 -14.72 -8.30 -2.03
N LEU A 139 -13.82 -7.49 -1.44
CA LEU A 139 -12.38 -7.64 -1.63
C LEU A 139 -11.89 -9.04 -1.26
N ARG A 140 -12.31 -9.57 -0.11
CA ARG A 140 -11.94 -10.93 0.32
C ARG A 140 -12.47 -12.02 -0.62
N ARG A 141 -13.70 -11.88 -1.11
CA ARG A 141 -14.27 -12.80 -2.12
C ARG A 141 -13.48 -12.76 -3.42
N ALA A 142 -12.97 -11.58 -3.80
CA ALA A 142 -12.09 -11.40 -4.94
C ALA A 142 -10.64 -11.86 -4.69
N GLY A 143 -10.31 -12.30 -3.47
CA GLY A 143 -8.99 -12.83 -3.11
C GLY A 143 -7.95 -11.77 -2.73
N ALA A 144 -8.35 -10.52 -2.52
CA ALA A 144 -7.43 -9.46 -2.11
C ALA A 144 -6.84 -9.72 -0.71
N VAL A 145 -5.61 -9.25 -0.51
CA VAL A 145 -4.92 -9.24 0.78
C VAL A 145 -5.18 -7.89 1.45
N ILE A 146 -5.65 -7.88 2.69
CA ILE A 146 -5.84 -6.63 3.42
C ILE A 146 -4.50 -6.24 4.05
N LEU A 147 -3.83 -5.24 3.47
CA LEU A 147 -2.48 -4.84 3.88
C LEU A 147 -2.48 -4.12 5.23
N GLY A 148 -3.53 -3.35 5.51
CA GLY A 148 -3.61 -2.54 6.72
C GLY A 148 -4.61 -1.39 6.61
N LYS A 149 -4.37 -0.37 7.41
CA LYS A 149 -5.20 0.81 7.60
C LYS A 149 -4.46 2.06 7.13
N ALA A 150 -5.04 2.81 6.19
CA ALA A 150 -4.55 4.12 5.80
C ALA A 150 -5.00 5.19 6.80
N SER A 151 -4.14 6.17 7.08
CA SER A 151 -4.46 7.34 7.90
C SER A 151 -5.49 8.24 7.21
N LEU A 152 -6.06 9.18 7.96
CA LEU A 152 -7.09 10.11 7.49
C LEU A 152 -7.07 11.41 8.30
N SER A 153 -7.75 12.45 7.80
CA SER A 153 -8.22 13.54 8.66
C SER A 153 -9.19 12.98 9.70
N GLU A 154 -8.96 13.23 10.99
CA GLU A 154 -9.75 12.66 12.10
C GLU A 154 -11.26 12.84 11.90
N TRP A 155 -12.04 11.78 12.17
CA TRP A 155 -13.49 11.75 11.94
C TRP A 155 -13.88 12.17 10.52
N ALA A 156 -13.09 11.80 9.51
CA ALA A 156 -13.33 12.17 8.12
C ALA A 156 -13.46 13.70 7.92
N HIS A 157 -12.70 14.49 8.68
CA HIS A 157 -12.70 15.96 8.67
C HIS A 157 -13.97 16.63 9.27
N VAL A 158 -14.94 15.89 9.82
CA VAL A 158 -16.10 16.47 10.55
C VAL A 158 -15.86 16.53 12.06
N ARG A 159 -14.78 17.23 12.45
CA ARG A 159 -14.44 17.47 13.86
C ARG A 159 -14.28 18.95 14.20
N THR A 160 -13.49 19.67 13.40
CA THR A 160 -13.21 21.10 13.59
C THR A 160 -12.60 21.68 12.32
N PHE A 161 -12.89 22.95 12.04
CA PHE A 161 -12.29 23.68 10.91
C PHE A 161 -10.84 24.12 11.15
N ARG A 162 -10.28 23.84 12.34
CA ARG A 162 -8.93 24.29 12.72
C ARG A 162 -7.87 23.21 12.59
N THR A 163 -8.25 21.96 12.36
CA THR A 163 -7.28 20.90 12.13
C THR A 163 -6.82 20.92 10.68
N PRO A 164 -5.52 20.82 10.42
CA PRO A 164 -5.02 20.64 9.06
C PRO A 164 -5.51 19.31 8.49
N ASP A 165 -5.58 19.26 7.16
CA ASP A 165 -5.89 18.05 6.45
C ASP A 165 -4.81 16.98 6.61
N GLY A 166 -5.25 15.73 6.65
CA GLY A 166 -4.40 14.58 6.89
C GLY A 166 -3.93 14.38 8.32
N TRP A 167 -4.38 15.22 9.26
CA TRP A 167 -4.08 15.05 10.68
C TRP A 167 -5.09 14.19 11.41
N SER A 168 -4.60 13.28 12.26
CA SER A 168 -5.40 12.67 13.31
C SER A 168 -4.61 12.45 14.59
N ALA A 169 -5.31 12.41 15.74
CA ALA A 169 -4.67 12.23 17.03
C ALA A 169 -3.85 10.93 17.09
N ARG A 170 -4.38 9.84 16.49
CA ARG A 170 -3.70 8.54 16.46
C ARG A 170 -2.65 8.44 15.34
N GLY A 171 -2.93 9.00 14.16
CA GLY A 171 -2.09 8.82 12.97
C GLY A 171 -1.00 9.88 12.78
N GLY A 172 -1.05 10.98 13.52
CA GLY A 172 -0.18 12.12 13.30
C GLY A 172 -0.59 12.91 12.05
N GLN A 173 0.37 13.68 11.49
CA GLN A 173 0.17 14.53 10.31
C GLN A 173 0.66 13.81 9.06
N GLY A 174 -0.27 13.42 8.17
CA GLY A 174 0.08 12.96 6.83
C GLY A 174 0.84 14.03 6.04
N ARG A 175 1.84 13.62 5.25
CA ARG A 175 2.66 14.52 4.42
C ARG A 175 2.52 14.15 2.95
N ASN A 176 2.39 15.16 2.09
CA ASN A 176 2.38 14.98 0.65
C ASN A 176 3.77 14.47 0.18
N PRO A 177 3.85 13.37 -0.60
CA PRO A 177 5.13 12.76 -0.96
C PRO A 177 5.92 13.57 -2.01
N TYR A 178 5.27 14.47 -2.75
CA TYR A 178 5.94 15.34 -3.73
C TYR A 178 6.54 16.58 -3.07
N VAL A 179 5.83 17.17 -2.10
CA VAL A 179 6.28 18.35 -1.35
C VAL A 179 5.85 18.21 0.10
N LEU A 180 6.78 17.88 1.01
CA LEU A 180 6.47 17.56 2.42
C LEU A 180 5.77 18.70 3.20
N SER A 181 5.93 19.95 2.76
CA SER A 181 5.27 21.12 3.34
C SER A 181 3.89 21.41 2.74
N ALA A 182 3.54 20.78 1.62
CA ALA A 182 2.25 20.95 0.97
C ALA A 182 1.14 20.18 1.69
N ASP A 183 -0.07 20.67 1.53
CA ASP A 183 -1.28 20.02 2.02
C ASP A 183 -1.52 18.71 1.23
N PRO A 184 -1.67 17.54 1.89
CA PRO A 184 -2.08 16.32 1.21
C PRO A 184 -3.58 16.28 0.85
N CYS A 185 -4.36 17.29 1.25
CA CYS A 185 -5.81 17.29 1.33
C CYS A 185 -6.36 16.14 2.19
N GLY A 186 -7.69 16.06 2.29
CA GLY A 186 -8.37 15.10 3.11
C GLY A 186 -9.79 14.85 2.65
N SER A 187 -10.52 13.94 3.27
CA SER A 187 -10.09 13.18 4.45
C SER A 187 -9.38 11.86 4.15
N SER A 188 -9.37 11.35 2.92
CA SER A 188 -8.66 10.09 2.56
C SER A 188 -7.16 10.31 2.29
N SER A 189 -6.51 11.14 3.11
CA SER A 189 -5.12 11.56 2.96
C SER A 189 -4.16 10.37 2.86
N GLY A 190 -4.19 9.46 3.83
CA GLY A 190 -3.29 8.30 3.88
C GLY A 190 -3.47 7.37 2.69
N SER A 191 -4.70 7.19 2.20
CA SER A 191 -4.98 6.38 1.01
C SER A 191 -4.33 6.97 -0.24
N ALA A 192 -4.36 8.29 -0.41
CA ALA A 192 -3.75 8.97 -1.55
C ALA A 192 -2.22 9.02 -1.45
N ILE A 193 -1.68 9.37 -0.27
CA ILE A 193 -0.23 9.38 -0.02
C ILE A 193 0.36 7.98 -0.22
N ALA A 194 -0.30 6.93 0.29
CA ALA A 194 0.18 5.56 0.14
C ALA A 194 0.16 5.06 -1.30
N ALA A 195 -0.84 5.45 -2.10
CA ALA A 195 -0.86 5.14 -3.52
C ALA A 195 0.28 5.87 -4.26
N ALA A 196 0.45 7.17 -4.00
CA ALA A 196 1.44 8.01 -4.67
C ALA A 196 2.90 7.63 -4.35
N ALA A 197 3.14 7.08 -3.17
CA ALA A 197 4.47 6.68 -2.72
C ALA A 197 4.72 5.16 -2.81
N ASN A 198 3.97 4.44 -3.66
CA ASN A 198 4.11 2.99 -3.87
C ASN A 198 4.11 2.16 -2.57
N MET A 199 3.29 2.53 -1.57
CA MET A 199 3.15 1.79 -0.30
C MET A 199 2.00 0.76 -0.33
N ALA A 200 1.21 0.71 -1.41
CA ALA A 200 0.19 -0.31 -1.65
C ALA A 200 -0.15 -0.38 -3.16
N ALA A 201 -0.57 -1.55 -3.64
CA ALA A 201 -1.02 -1.72 -5.03
C ALA A 201 -2.34 -1.00 -5.32
N ALA A 202 -3.23 -0.94 -4.32
CA ALA A 202 -4.46 -0.16 -4.38
C ALA A 202 -4.88 0.27 -2.98
N THR A 203 -5.65 1.34 -2.90
CA THR A 203 -6.20 1.85 -1.64
C THR A 203 -7.71 2.07 -1.78
N LEU A 204 -8.45 2.01 -0.67
CA LEU A 204 -9.83 2.46 -0.60
C LEU A 204 -9.91 3.74 0.24
N GLY A 205 -10.65 4.72 -0.27
CA GLY A 205 -11.01 5.95 0.40
C GLY A 205 -12.51 6.04 0.68
N THR A 206 -12.92 7.10 1.35
CA THR A 206 -14.34 7.43 1.53
C THR A 206 -14.57 8.89 1.24
N GLU A 207 -15.67 9.21 0.58
CA GLU A 207 -16.03 10.59 0.27
C GLU A 207 -17.45 10.91 0.68
N THR A 208 -17.56 12.04 1.38
CA THR A 208 -18.80 12.79 1.61
C THR A 208 -18.84 13.98 0.67
N ASP A 209 -17.77 14.78 0.67
CA ASP A 209 -17.54 15.90 -0.24
C ASP A 209 -16.02 16.06 -0.40
N GLY A 210 -15.49 15.88 -1.61
CA GLY A 210 -14.06 16.04 -1.95
C GLY A 210 -13.09 15.01 -1.36
N SER A 211 -13.51 14.23 -0.36
CA SER A 211 -12.63 13.40 0.48
C SER A 211 -11.92 12.22 -0.19
N ILE A 212 -12.20 11.89 -1.45
CA ILE A 212 -11.43 11.00 -2.33
C ILE A 212 -10.75 11.83 -3.42
N ILE A 213 -11.51 12.65 -4.16
CA ILE A 213 -11.01 13.33 -5.36
C ILE A 213 -9.98 14.43 -5.05
N CYS A 214 -10.13 15.14 -3.93
CA CYS A 214 -9.19 16.18 -3.53
C CYS A 214 -7.83 15.61 -3.12
N PRO A 215 -7.72 14.66 -2.16
CA PRO A 215 -6.43 14.07 -1.83
C PRO A 215 -5.84 13.30 -3.02
N ALA A 216 -6.66 12.69 -3.88
CA ALA A 216 -6.14 12.09 -5.10
C ALA A 216 -5.46 13.12 -6.03
N ALA A 217 -6.14 14.24 -6.31
CA ALA A 217 -5.58 15.31 -7.14
C ALA A 217 -4.30 15.92 -6.54
N LEU A 218 -4.28 16.19 -5.23
CA LEU A 218 -3.14 16.84 -4.58
C LEU A 218 -1.93 15.91 -4.43
N ASN A 219 -2.13 14.59 -4.42
CA ASN A 219 -1.04 13.60 -4.39
C ASN A 219 -0.84 12.91 -5.75
N SER A 220 -1.31 13.52 -6.85
CA SER A 220 -1.07 13.04 -8.23
C SER A 220 -1.46 11.57 -8.49
N VAL A 221 -2.55 11.10 -7.89
CA VAL A 221 -3.11 9.75 -8.14
C VAL A 221 -4.55 9.81 -8.63
N VAL A 222 -5.04 8.70 -9.18
CA VAL A 222 -6.44 8.58 -9.61
C VAL A 222 -7.33 8.32 -8.39
N GLY A 223 -8.40 9.09 -8.24
CA GLY A 223 -9.45 8.89 -7.24
C GLY A 223 -10.82 8.89 -7.89
N ILE A 224 -11.64 7.88 -7.59
CA ILE A 224 -12.99 7.74 -8.16
C ILE A 224 -14.01 7.83 -7.03
N LYS A 225 -14.86 8.85 -7.07
CA LYS A 225 -16.05 8.92 -6.21
C LYS A 225 -17.24 8.34 -6.97
N PRO A 226 -17.67 7.09 -6.70
CA PRO A 226 -18.79 6.51 -7.45
C PRO A 226 -20.13 7.19 -7.13
N THR A 227 -21.15 6.83 -7.90
CA THR A 227 -22.54 7.18 -7.60
C THR A 227 -22.92 6.61 -6.23
N VAL A 228 -23.55 7.44 -5.39
CA VAL A 228 -23.99 7.04 -4.05
C VAL A 228 -24.92 5.83 -4.17
N GLY A 229 -24.55 4.74 -3.49
CA GLY A 229 -25.29 3.48 -3.52
C GLY A 229 -24.65 2.37 -4.37
N LEU A 230 -23.68 2.69 -5.24
CA LEU A 230 -22.94 1.67 -6.01
C LEU A 230 -22.11 0.77 -5.09
N THR A 231 -21.41 1.35 -4.13
CA THR A 231 -20.64 0.64 -3.11
C THR A 231 -21.38 0.63 -1.77
N SER A 232 -21.31 -0.50 -1.06
CA SER A 232 -21.98 -0.66 0.22
C SER A 232 -21.25 0.11 1.32
N ARG A 233 -21.95 1.01 2.01
CA ARG A 233 -21.42 1.77 3.16
C ARG A 233 -21.60 1.09 4.51
N ALA A 234 -22.14 -0.13 4.52
CA ALA A 234 -22.34 -0.88 5.76
C ALA A 234 -20.98 -1.23 6.39
N GLY A 235 -20.81 -0.92 7.68
CA GLY A 235 -19.55 -1.15 8.41
C GLY A 235 -18.48 -0.08 8.17
N VAL A 236 -18.87 1.10 7.69
CA VAL A 236 -17.99 2.27 7.60
C VAL A 236 -18.48 3.31 8.61
N ILE A 237 -17.56 3.95 9.36
CA ILE A 237 -17.92 5.05 10.26
C ILE A 237 -18.44 6.21 9.38
N PRO A 238 -19.72 6.60 9.51
CA PRO A 238 -20.36 7.49 8.57
C PRO A 238 -20.13 8.96 8.90
N VAL A 239 -20.39 9.81 7.91
CA VAL A 239 -20.67 11.24 8.07
C VAL A 239 -22.14 11.50 7.73
N THR A 240 -22.57 11.16 6.50
CA THR A 240 -23.97 11.29 6.08
C THR A 240 -24.39 10.23 5.07
N PRO A 241 -25.54 9.56 5.28
CA PRO A 241 -26.03 8.58 4.33
C PRO A 241 -26.49 9.18 2.99
N ARG A 242 -26.55 10.51 2.85
CA ARG A 242 -26.98 11.13 1.58
C ARG A 242 -25.84 11.28 0.58
N GLN A 243 -24.60 11.35 1.04
CA GLN A 243 -23.44 11.64 0.18
C GLN A 243 -22.33 10.60 0.32
N ASP A 244 -22.23 9.92 1.47
CA ASP A 244 -21.14 8.99 1.72
C ASP A 244 -21.08 7.87 0.69
N THR A 245 -19.87 7.67 0.18
CA THR A 245 -19.54 6.52 -0.66
C THR A 245 -18.09 6.08 -0.45
N ILE A 246 -17.81 4.83 -0.80
CA ILE A 246 -16.45 4.25 -0.79
C ILE A 246 -16.02 4.14 -2.25
N GLY A 247 -14.79 4.54 -2.52
CA GLY A 247 -14.17 4.52 -3.84
C GLY A 247 -12.70 4.21 -3.74
#